data_AF-A0A314ZQH6-F1
#
_entry.id   AF-A0A314ZQH6-F1
#
_cell.length_a   1.000
_cell.length_b   1.000
_cell.length_c   1.000
_cell.angle_alpha   90.00
_cell.angle_beta   90.00
_cell.angle_gamma   90.00
#
_symmetry.space_group_name_H-M   'P 1'
#
loop_
_entity.id
_entity.type
_entity.pdbx_description
1 polymer ?
#
loop_
_entity_poly.entity_id
_entity_poly.type
_entity_poly.pdbx_seq_one_letter_code
_entity_poly.pdbx_strand_id
1 'polypeptide(L)'
;MALRTVRRRGLAGLSRNGGGLGLGLGLVTVRGLKTFTLPDLPYDYGALVPYISGEIMQLHHQKHHQTYVTNFNNALEHLDQAMAKGHSPTIVKLQSVIKFNGGGHINHSVFWKNLTPVREGGGEPPKGSLARAVENQFALDSLIQKVNVEGAALQGSGWWLALDKDQKRLSIETTFNQDSGSLVAKGSSYVPLLGIDVWEHAYTCRLLTGKCERRGMRKNVLRQSHIPGKL
;
A
#
# COMPACT_ATOMS: atom_id res chain seq x y z
N MET A 1 -21.86 72.57 1.34
CA MET A 1 -22.54 73.23 2.47
C MET A 1 -22.19 72.41 3.72
N ALA A 2 -21.09 72.76 4.39
CA ALA A 2 -21.03 73.38 5.73
C ALA A 2 -20.92 72.31 6.87
N LEU A 3 -19.73 72.12 7.48
CA LEU A 3 -19.29 72.63 8.81
C LEU A 3 -19.94 71.84 9.98
N ARG A 4 -19.35 71.44 11.12
CA ARG A 4 -18.14 71.78 11.91
C ARG A 4 -18.08 70.82 13.15
N THR A 5 -16.88 70.38 13.56
CA THR A 5 -16.24 70.40 14.92
C THR A 5 -17.10 70.40 16.23
N VAL A 6 -16.76 69.90 17.45
CA VAL A 6 -15.50 69.53 18.15
C VAL A 6 -15.79 68.95 19.58
N ARG A 7 -14.87 68.07 20.07
CA ARG A 7 -14.40 67.73 21.45
C ARG A 7 -15.35 67.42 22.64
N ARG A 8 -14.96 66.39 23.41
CA ARG A 8 -14.26 66.55 24.72
C ARG A 8 -13.39 65.34 25.11
N ARG A 9 -12.21 65.67 25.68
CA ARG A 9 -11.22 64.78 26.30
C ARG A 9 -11.66 64.41 27.74
N GLY A 10 -11.29 63.21 28.17
CA GLY A 10 -11.08 62.84 29.57
C GLY A 10 -9.76 62.04 29.68
N LEU A 11 -8.89 62.46 30.59
CA LEU A 11 -7.50 62.03 30.77
C LEU A 11 -7.37 61.05 31.95
N ALA A 12 -6.41 60.13 31.80
CA ALA A 12 -5.43 59.67 32.80
C ALA A 12 -5.80 58.70 33.94
N GLY A 13 -4.90 57.71 34.11
CA GLY A 13 -4.69 56.85 35.28
C GLY A 13 -4.20 55.45 34.84
N LEU A 14 -2.89 55.18 34.65
CA LEU A 14 -1.94 54.63 35.65
C LEU A 14 -2.53 53.40 36.39
N SER A 15 -1.92 52.23 36.55
CA SER A 15 -0.53 51.76 36.44
C SER A 15 -0.51 50.25 36.78
N ARG A 16 0.59 49.57 36.41
CA ARG A 16 1.21 48.39 37.04
C ARG A 16 0.69 46.95 36.78
N ASN A 17 1.52 46.23 36.02
CA ASN A 17 2.19 44.98 36.38
C ASN A 17 1.52 44.07 37.42
N GLY A 18 1.12 42.88 36.98
CA GLY A 18 0.98 41.69 37.80
C GLY A 18 1.30 40.47 36.94
N GLY A 19 2.46 39.86 37.17
CA GLY A 19 2.87 38.62 36.51
C GLY A 19 1.89 37.50 36.85
N GLY A 20 1.38 36.85 35.81
CA GLY A 20 0.67 35.58 35.91
C GLY A 20 1.40 34.58 35.05
N LEU A 21 2.20 33.71 35.69
CA LEU A 21 2.67 32.45 35.12
C LEU A 21 1.43 31.59 34.82
N GLY A 22 0.86 31.78 33.64
CA GLY A 22 -0.08 30.84 33.06
C GLY A 22 0.68 29.58 32.71
N LEU A 23 0.70 28.61 33.63
CA LEU A 23 0.97 27.21 33.32
C LEU A 23 -0.12 26.74 32.36
N GLY A 24 0.08 27.04 31.07
CA GLY A 24 -0.63 26.37 30.01
C GLY A 24 -0.22 24.90 30.09
N LEU A 25 -1.08 24.07 30.69
CA LEU A 25 -1.11 22.64 30.41
C LEU A 25 -1.43 22.51 28.91
N GLY A 26 -0.39 22.63 28.09
CA GLY A 26 -0.42 22.16 26.72
C GLY A 26 -0.78 20.69 26.81
N LEU A 27 -1.96 20.35 26.29
CA LEU A 27 -2.37 18.98 26.11
C LEU A 27 -1.36 18.34 25.15
N VAL A 28 -0.28 17.76 25.68
CA VAL A 28 0.64 16.94 24.91
C VAL A 28 -0.18 15.72 24.51
N THR A 29 -0.77 15.81 23.33
CA THR A 29 -1.43 14.66 22.72
C THR A 29 -0.30 13.74 22.30
N VAL A 30 0.07 12.81 23.18
CA VAL A 30 0.95 11.70 22.81
C VAL A 30 0.15 10.84 21.84
N ARG A 31 0.22 11.17 20.54
CA ARG A 31 -0.26 10.26 19.51
C ARG A 31 0.67 9.05 19.55
N GLY A 32 0.18 7.94 20.11
CA GLY A 32 0.90 6.68 20.04
C GLY A 32 1.16 6.32 18.58
N LEU A 33 2.42 6.09 18.21
CA LEU A 33 2.77 5.65 16.88
C LEU A 33 2.13 4.27 16.63
N LYS A 34 1.34 4.15 15.56
CA LYS A 34 0.78 2.86 15.17
C LYS A 34 1.85 2.04 14.44
N THR A 35 2.15 0.85 14.96
CA THR A 35 3.05 -0.12 14.33
C THR A 35 2.26 -1.17 13.54
N PHE A 36 2.95 -1.81 12.60
CA PHE A 36 2.42 -2.86 11.74
C PHE A 36 3.09 -4.20 12.06
N THR A 37 2.37 -5.30 11.81
CA THR A 37 2.87 -6.66 11.97
C THR A 37 2.75 -7.41 10.65
N LEU A 38 3.57 -8.47 10.51
CA LEU A 38 3.43 -9.39 9.40
C LEU A 38 2.08 -10.14 9.54
N PRO A 39 1.17 -10.08 8.56
CA PRO A 39 -0.09 -10.79 8.63
C PRO A 39 0.12 -12.29 8.40
N ASP A 40 -0.59 -13.15 9.13
CA ASP A 40 -0.59 -14.57 8.83
C ASP A 40 -1.18 -14.85 7.44
N LEU A 41 -0.67 -15.88 6.78
CA LEU A 41 -1.24 -16.36 5.52
C LEU A 41 -2.57 -17.06 5.78
N PRO A 42 -3.58 -16.91 4.89
CA PRO A 42 -4.85 -17.61 5.04
C PRO A 42 -4.78 -19.10 4.68
N TYR A 43 -3.58 -19.61 4.34
CA TYR A 43 -3.32 -20.98 3.92
C TYR A 43 -1.85 -21.36 4.24
N ASP A 44 -1.56 -22.66 4.32
CA ASP A 44 -0.21 -23.16 4.54
C ASP A 44 0.74 -22.81 3.38
N TYR A 45 2.05 -22.68 3.65
CA TYR A 45 3.03 -22.33 2.61
C TYR A 45 2.99 -23.27 1.39
N GLY A 46 2.73 -24.56 1.59
CA GLY A 46 2.64 -25.55 0.52
C GLY A 46 1.28 -25.62 -0.20
N ALA A 47 0.29 -24.83 0.20
CA ALA A 47 -1.09 -24.99 -0.28
C ALA A 47 -1.30 -24.57 -1.75
N LEU A 48 -0.34 -23.84 -2.33
CA LEU A 48 -0.39 -23.35 -3.72
C LEU A 48 0.39 -24.23 -4.71
N VAL A 49 0.95 -25.35 -4.26
CA VAL A 49 1.59 -26.36 -5.13
C VAL A 49 0.56 -26.95 -6.10
N PRO A 50 0.91 -27.20 -7.38
CA PRO A 50 2.25 -27.12 -7.99
C PRO A 50 2.62 -25.75 -8.57
N TYR A 51 1.83 -24.72 -8.32
CA TYR A 51 1.96 -23.45 -9.03
C TYR A 51 2.97 -22.49 -8.37
N ILE A 52 3.02 -22.48 -7.03
CA ILE A 52 4.05 -21.79 -6.24
C ILE A 52 4.57 -22.78 -5.19
N SER A 53 5.89 -22.90 -5.07
CA SER A 53 6.48 -23.82 -4.08
C SER A 53 6.38 -23.26 -2.66
N GLY A 54 6.29 -24.17 -1.68
CA GLY A 54 6.27 -23.77 -0.27
C GLY A 54 7.52 -23.03 0.20
N GLU A 55 8.69 -23.37 -0.35
CA GLU A 55 9.95 -22.68 -0.05
C GLU A 55 9.90 -21.21 -0.49
N ILE A 56 9.40 -20.94 -1.71
CA ILE A 56 9.20 -19.58 -2.21
C ILE A 56 8.21 -18.85 -1.30
N MET A 57 7.05 -19.45 -1.01
CA MET A 57 6.05 -18.81 -0.15
C MET A 57 6.60 -18.46 1.24
N GLN A 58 7.38 -19.36 1.83
CA GLN A 58 7.99 -19.14 3.14
C GLN A 58 9.02 -18.01 3.11
N LEU A 59 9.92 -17.99 2.12
CA LEU A 59 10.92 -16.93 1.97
C LEU A 59 10.27 -15.57 1.66
N HIS A 60 9.32 -15.55 0.73
CA HIS A 60 8.61 -14.36 0.30
C HIS A 60 7.81 -13.74 1.47
N HIS A 61 7.18 -14.58 2.30
CA HIS A 61 6.46 -14.13 3.48
C HIS A 61 7.39 -13.73 4.64
N GLN A 62 8.20 -14.67 5.14
CA GLN A 62 8.93 -14.50 6.40
C GLN A 62 10.21 -13.68 6.26
N LYS A 63 10.75 -13.52 5.05
CA LYS A 63 11.91 -12.66 4.79
C LYS A 63 11.48 -11.37 4.12
N HIS A 64 10.96 -11.42 2.89
CA HIS A 64 10.72 -10.20 2.12
C HIS A 64 9.63 -9.33 2.73
N HIS A 65 8.43 -9.87 2.98
CA HIS A 65 7.34 -9.10 3.60
C HIS A 65 7.70 -8.66 5.03
N GLN A 66 8.33 -9.53 5.83
CA GLN A 66 8.80 -9.15 7.17
C GLN A 66 9.79 -7.97 7.13
N THR A 67 10.73 -7.95 6.20
CA THR A 67 11.67 -6.83 6.04
C THR A 67 10.96 -5.53 5.71
N TYR A 68 9.93 -5.55 4.86
CA TYR A 68 9.11 -4.36 4.58
C TYR A 68 8.41 -3.86 5.85
N VAL A 69 7.78 -4.75 6.63
CA VAL A 69 7.12 -4.37 7.89
C VAL A 69 8.10 -3.75 8.89
N THR A 70 9.25 -4.40 9.11
CA THR A 70 10.27 -3.92 10.05
C THR A 70 10.79 -2.54 9.64
N ASN A 71 11.20 -2.39 8.39
CA ASN A 71 11.74 -1.11 7.90
C ASN A 71 10.68 -0.01 7.86
N PHE A 72 9.41 -0.36 7.61
CA PHE A 72 8.32 0.62 7.63
C PHE A 72 8.09 1.16 9.05
N ASN A 73 8.03 0.28 10.06
CA ASN A 73 7.90 0.71 11.46
C ASN A 73 9.08 1.62 11.88
N ASN A 74 10.32 1.23 11.57
CA ASN A 74 11.50 2.05 11.86
C ASN A 74 11.42 3.43 11.18
N ALA A 75 10.93 3.50 9.95
CA ALA A 75 10.78 4.75 9.23
C ALA A 75 9.69 5.65 9.83
N LEU A 76 8.60 5.07 10.34
CA LEU A 76 7.54 5.80 11.03
C LEU A 76 8.02 6.37 12.37
N GLU A 77 8.80 5.61 13.14
CA GLU A 77 9.42 6.09 14.38
C GLU A 77 10.36 7.27 14.12
N HIS A 78 11.22 7.16 13.11
CA HIS A 78 12.10 8.27 12.72
C HIS A 78 11.33 9.48 12.19
N LEU A 79 10.21 9.26 11.50
CA LEU A 79 9.35 10.34 11.01
C LEU A 79 8.73 11.09 12.18
N ASP A 80 8.19 10.39 13.17
CA ASP A 80 7.58 11.00 14.36
C ASP A 80 8.59 11.86 15.12
N GLN A 81 9.81 11.35 15.33
CA GLN A 81 10.90 12.11 15.93
C GLN A 81 11.29 13.35 15.12
N ALA A 82 11.33 13.24 13.79
CA ALA A 82 11.66 14.36 12.91
C ALA A 82 10.57 15.43 12.90
N MET A 83 9.30 15.01 12.93
CA MET A 83 8.12 15.89 13.05
C MET A 83 8.12 16.63 14.40
N ALA A 84 8.38 15.91 15.50
CA ALA A 84 8.48 16.51 16.83
C ALA A 84 9.60 17.57 16.93
N LYS A 85 10.69 17.38 16.17
CA LYS A 85 11.83 18.32 16.10
C LYS A 85 11.67 19.40 15.02
N GLY A 86 10.62 19.36 14.20
CA GLY A 86 10.47 20.25 13.04
C GLY A 86 11.58 20.13 12.00
N HIS A 87 12.23 18.96 11.87
CA HIS A 87 13.41 18.76 11.03
C HIS A 87 13.02 18.38 9.59
N SER A 88 12.62 19.37 8.79
CA SER A 88 12.15 19.21 7.41
C SER A 88 13.05 18.37 6.49
N PRO A 89 14.39 18.50 6.50
CA PRO A 89 15.24 17.68 5.62
C PRO A 89 15.12 16.17 5.88
N THR A 90 14.93 15.77 7.15
CA THR A 90 14.76 14.35 7.51
C THR A 90 13.37 13.86 7.13
N ILE A 91 12.34 14.68 7.34
CA ILE A 91 10.96 14.38 6.93
C ILE A 91 10.90 14.09 5.43
N VAL A 92 11.55 14.93 4.61
CA VAL A 92 11.62 14.74 3.15
C VAL A 92 12.40 13.49 2.79
N LYS A 93 13.58 13.25 3.41
CA LYS A 93 14.40 12.06 3.15
C LYS A 93 13.67 10.75 3.47
N LEU A 94 12.84 10.74 4.51
CA LEU A 94 12.10 9.54 4.93
C LEU A 94 10.97 9.16 3.97
N GLN A 95 10.49 10.08 3.12
CA GLN A 95 9.38 9.79 2.20
C GLN A 95 9.66 8.62 1.27
N SER A 96 10.88 8.50 0.74
CA SER A 96 11.24 7.39 -0.16
C SER A 96 11.24 6.05 0.57
N VAL A 97 11.74 6.02 1.81
CA VAL A 97 11.80 4.82 2.66
C VAL A 97 10.40 4.37 3.07
N ILE A 98 9.54 5.32 3.45
CA ILE A 98 8.14 5.07 3.80
C ILE A 98 7.38 4.55 2.58
N LYS A 99 7.52 5.20 1.43
CA LYS A 99 6.88 4.79 0.18
C LYS A 99 7.29 3.39 -0.23
N PHE A 100 8.57 3.04 -0.15
CA PHE A 100 9.06 1.72 -0.53
C PHE A 100 8.62 0.62 0.45
N ASN A 101 8.80 0.80 1.75
CA ASN A 101 8.53 -0.26 2.73
C ASN A 101 7.04 -0.35 3.09
N GLY A 102 6.37 0.79 3.28
CA GLY A 102 4.92 0.81 3.45
C GLY A 102 4.20 0.30 2.20
N GLY A 103 4.73 0.64 1.02
CA GLY A 103 4.19 0.12 -0.22
C GLY A 103 4.39 -1.39 -0.38
N GLY A 104 5.56 -1.90 0.00
CA GLY A 104 5.84 -3.34 0.06
C GLY A 104 4.90 -4.09 1.00
N HIS A 105 4.63 -3.55 2.19
CA HIS A 105 3.67 -4.14 3.13
C HIS A 105 2.25 -4.21 2.56
N ILE A 106 1.76 -3.11 1.96
CA ILE A 106 0.43 -3.08 1.31
C ILE A 106 0.37 -4.10 0.17
N ASN A 107 1.41 -4.12 -0.68
CA ASN A 107 1.46 -5.00 -1.85
C ASN A 107 1.31 -6.47 -1.49
N HIS A 108 2.12 -6.92 -0.54
CA HIS A 108 2.14 -8.32 -0.13
C HIS A 108 0.89 -8.69 0.67
N SER A 109 0.38 -7.76 1.50
CA SER A 109 -0.87 -7.99 2.24
C SER A 109 -2.08 -8.19 1.33
N VAL A 110 -2.12 -7.52 0.18
CA VAL A 110 -3.12 -7.79 -0.87
C VAL A 110 -2.79 -9.09 -1.58
N PHE A 111 -1.55 -9.27 -2.04
CA PHE A 111 -1.12 -10.47 -2.77
C PHE A 111 -1.52 -11.78 -2.07
N TRP A 112 -1.29 -11.90 -0.75
CA TRP A 112 -1.65 -13.10 0.02
C TRP A 112 -3.15 -13.38 0.08
N LYS A 113 -3.97 -12.34 0.13
CA LYS A 113 -5.43 -12.50 0.18
C LYS A 113 -6.02 -12.82 -1.18
N ASN A 114 -5.28 -12.53 -2.23
CA ASN A 114 -5.72 -12.71 -3.60
C ASN A 114 -5.41 -14.10 -4.10
N LEU A 115 -4.46 -14.80 -3.50
CA LEU A 115 -4.15 -16.19 -3.82
C LEU A 115 -5.07 -17.13 -3.04
N THR A 116 -5.45 -18.24 -3.64
CA THR A 116 -6.27 -19.26 -2.99
C THR A 116 -5.86 -20.64 -3.49
N PRO A 117 -5.79 -21.67 -2.63
CA PRO A 117 -5.57 -23.03 -3.09
C PRO A 117 -6.62 -23.46 -4.12
N VAL A 118 -6.24 -24.25 -5.13
CA VAL A 118 -7.20 -24.70 -6.16
C VAL A 118 -8.38 -25.47 -5.55
N ARG A 119 -8.11 -26.30 -4.53
CA ARG A 119 -9.15 -27.02 -3.78
C ARG A 119 -10.18 -26.11 -3.08
N GLU A 120 -9.85 -24.84 -2.90
CA GLU A 120 -10.68 -23.81 -2.26
C GLU A 120 -11.22 -22.78 -3.29
N GLY A 121 -11.11 -23.07 -4.58
CA GLY A 121 -11.62 -22.21 -5.67
C GLY A 121 -10.60 -21.25 -6.26
N GLY A 122 -9.31 -21.43 -5.96
CA GLY A 122 -8.23 -20.72 -6.65
C GLY A 122 -8.26 -21.00 -8.15
N GLY A 123 -8.30 -19.93 -8.95
CA GLY A 123 -8.33 -20.02 -10.42
C GLY A 123 -9.71 -20.17 -11.06
N GLU A 124 -10.76 -20.29 -10.24
CA GLU A 124 -12.11 -20.21 -10.74
C GLU A 124 -12.40 -18.78 -11.24
N PRO A 125 -13.12 -18.61 -12.37
CA PRO A 125 -13.52 -17.31 -12.86
C PRO A 125 -14.27 -16.49 -11.79
N PRO A 126 -14.12 -15.15 -11.79
CA PRO A 126 -14.90 -14.32 -10.88
C PRO A 126 -16.40 -14.52 -11.10
N LYS A 127 -17.18 -14.28 -10.06
CA LYS A 127 -18.66 -14.38 -10.08
C LYS A 127 -19.31 -13.02 -9.85
N GLY A 128 -20.60 -12.90 -10.15
CA GLY A 128 -21.41 -11.74 -9.76
C GLY A 128 -21.14 -10.45 -10.54
N SER A 129 -21.06 -9.33 -9.82
CA SER A 129 -20.83 -7.97 -10.37
C SER A 129 -19.47 -7.86 -11.06
N LEU A 130 -18.43 -8.40 -10.43
CA LEU A 130 -17.07 -8.39 -10.97
C LEU A 130 -16.98 -9.15 -12.30
N ALA A 131 -17.57 -10.35 -12.38
CA ALA A 131 -17.58 -11.14 -13.60
C ALA A 131 -18.14 -10.34 -14.78
N ARG A 132 -19.30 -9.69 -14.56
CA ARG A 132 -19.93 -8.83 -15.57
C ARG A 132 -19.07 -7.63 -15.94
N ALA A 133 -18.40 -7.01 -14.97
CA ALA A 133 -17.50 -5.88 -15.23
C ALA A 133 -16.29 -6.31 -16.08
N VAL A 134 -15.68 -7.46 -15.77
CA VAL A 134 -14.55 -8.02 -16.54
C VAL A 134 -14.99 -8.37 -17.96
N GLU A 135 -16.11 -9.07 -18.11
CA GLU A 135 -16.64 -9.45 -19.43
C GLU A 135 -16.98 -8.22 -20.28
N ASN A 136 -17.63 -7.21 -19.70
CA ASN A 136 -18.03 -6.01 -20.45
C ASN A 136 -16.84 -5.13 -20.87
N GLN A 137 -15.74 -5.12 -20.12
CA GLN A 137 -14.62 -4.20 -20.36
C GLN A 137 -13.45 -4.84 -21.09
N PHE A 138 -13.22 -6.14 -20.89
CA PHE A 138 -12.05 -6.81 -21.41
C PHE A 138 -12.34 -8.15 -22.07
N ALA A 139 -13.34 -8.91 -21.59
CA ALA A 139 -13.36 -10.37 -21.65
C ALA A 139 -12.22 -11.00 -20.84
N LEU A 140 -12.51 -12.06 -20.06
CA LEU A 140 -11.55 -12.63 -19.11
C LEU A 140 -10.24 -13.09 -19.77
N ASP A 141 -10.30 -13.77 -20.91
CA ASP A 141 -9.10 -14.26 -21.59
C ASP A 141 -8.20 -13.13 -22.08
N SER A 142 -8.79 -12.05 -22.61
CA SER A 142 -8.05 -10.88 -23.06
C SER A 142 -7.47 -10.09 -21.88
N LEU A 143 -8.17 -10.02 -20.75
CA LEU A 143 -7.61 -9.49 -19.50
C LEU A 143 -6.39 -10.30 -19.07
N ILE A 144 -6.48 -11.63 -19.10
CA ILE A 144 -5.36 -12.52 -18.76
C ILE A 144 -4.17 -12.29 -19.67
N GLN A 145 -4.39 -12.23 -20.98
CA GLN A 145 -3.35 -11.96 -21.95
C GLN A 145 -2.68 -10.60 -21.70
N LYS A 146 -3.48 -9.55 -21.48
CA LYS A 146 -2.97 -8.20 -21.23
C LYS A 146 -2.10 -8.17 -19.98
N VAL A 147 -2.60 -8.70 -18.86
CA VAL A 147 -1.84 -8.80 -17.60
C VAL A 147 -0.54 -9.58 -17.78
N ASN A 148 -0.53 -10.68 -18.55
CA ASN A 148 0.69 -11.44 -18.81
C ASN A 148 1.70 -10.68 -19.67
N VAL A 149 1.23 -9.97 -20.70
CA VAL A 149 2.09 -9.24 -21.65
C VAL A 149 2.79 -8.09 -20.96
N GLU A 150 2.03 -7.17 -20.37
CA GLU A 150 2.65 -6.06 -19.68
C GLU A 150 3.34 -6.56 -18.38
N GLY A 151 2.83 -7.66 -17.80
CA GLY A 151 3.47 -8.55 -16.81
C GLY A 151 4.96 -8.72 -16.99
N ALA A 152 5.28 -9.27 -18.16
CA ALA A 152 6.62 -9.67 -18.53
C ALA A 152 7.57 -8.49 -18.78
N ALA A 153 7.05 -7.27 -18.98
CA ALA A 153 7.85 -6.09 -19.28
C ALA A 153 8.33 -5.35 -18.03
N LEU A 154 7.80 -5.69 -16.84
CA LEU A 154 8.13 -4.99 -15.60
C LEU A 154 9.29 -5.63 -14.84
N GLN A 155 10.03 -4.78 -14.15
CA GLN A 155 10.95 -5.15 -13.07
C GLN A 155 10.40 -4.53 -11.78
N GLY A 156 9.93 -5.35 -10.84
CA GLY A 156 9.35 -4.87 -9.59
C GLY A 156 8.04 -5.56 -9.19
N SER A 157 7.34 -5.01 -8.19
CA SER A 157 6.02 -5.45 -7.74
C SER A 157 5.07 -4.42 -8.31
N GLY A 158 4.09 -4.86 -9.10
CA GLY A 158 3.19 -3.87 -9.66
C GLY A 158 2.39 -4.34 -10.82
N TRP A 159 1.49 -5.26 -10.54
CA TRP A 159 0.40 -5.60 -11.43
C TRP A 159 -0.87 -5.48 -10.65
N TRP A 160 -1.73 -4.57 -11.10
CA TRP A 160 -2.97 -4.27 -10.41
C TRP A 160 -4.15 -4.28 -11.35
N LEU A 161 -5.14 -5.12 -11.06
CA LEU A 161 -6.51 -4.79 -11.40
C LEU A 161 -7.04 -3.89 -10.30
N ALA A 162 -7.47 -2.69 -10.63
CA ALA A 162 -8.05 -1.75 -9.68
C ALA A 162 -9.45 -1.32 -10.12
N LEU A 163 -10.34 -1.04 -9.18
CA LEU A 163 -11.59 -0.32 -9.44
C LEU A 163 -11.32 1.18 -9.32
N ASP A 164 -11.50 1.92 -10.41
CA ASP A 164 -11.71 3.37 -10.37
C ASP A 164 -13.16 3.63 -9.93
N LYS A 165 -13.35 4.08 -8.68
CA LYS A 165 -14.67 4.37 -8.12
C LYS A 165 -15.35 5.57 -8.78
N ASP A 166 -14.59 6.54 -9.30
CA ASP A 166 -15.15 7.75 -9.89
C ASP A 166 -15.72 7.43 -11.27
N GLN A 167 -14.97 6.66 -12.06
CA GLN A 167 -15.40 6.23 -13.39
C GLN A 167 -16.19 4.92 -13.38
N LYS A 168 -16.31 4.27 -12.22
CA LYS A 168 -16.95 2.94 -12.02
C LYS A 168 -16.45 1.91 -13.03
N ARG A 169 -15.13 1.88 -13.26
CA ARG A 169 -14.50 0.97 -14.22
C ARG A 169 -13.30 0.25 -13.63
N LEU A 170 -12.97 -0.89 -14.22
CA LEU A 170 -11.73 -1.58 -13.94
C LEU A 170 -10.61 -0.86 -14.71
N SER A 171 -9.47 -0.69 -14.05
CA SER A 171 -8.23 -0.22 -14.64
C SER A 171 -7.13 -1.26 -14.43
N ILE A 172 -6.27 -1.39 -15.43
CA ILE A 172 -5.05 -2.19 -15.35
C ILE A 172 -3.92 -1.20 -15.12
N GLU A 173 -3.26 -1.32 -13.98
CA GLU A 173 -2.24 -0.39 -13.55
C GLU A 173 -0.95 -1.14 -13.20
N THR A 174 0.16 -0.53 -13.59
CA THR A 174 1.49 -1.01 -13.24
C THR A 174 2.14 -0.08 -12.24
N THR A 175 2.92 -0.65 -11.34
CA THR A 175 3.73 0.10 -10.38
C THR A 175 5.17 -0.34 -10.45
N PHE A 176 6.10 0.60 -10.32
CA PHE A 176 7.51 0.27 -10.29
C PHE A 176 7.94 -0.08 -8.86
N ASN A 177 8.83 -1.07 -8.70
CA ASN A 177 9.37 -1.50 -7.41
C ASN A 177 8.33 -1.88 -6.35
N GLN A 178 8.15 -1.07 -5.31
CA GLN A 178 7.15 -1.26 -4.26
C GLN A 178 6.23 -0.04 -4.16
N ASP A 179 6.10 0.72 -5.25
CA ASP A 179 5.32 1.93 -5.29
C ASP A 179 3.81 1.64 -5.34
N SER A 180 3.28 0.93 -4.35
CA SER A 180 1.83 0.81 -4.12
C SER A 180 1.20 2.17 -3.84
N GLY A 181 2.04 3.07 -3.32
CA GLY A 181 1.77 4.49 -3.24
C GLY A 181 1.29 5.05 -4.57
N SER A 182 1.64 4.50 -5.73
CA SER A 182 1.10 4.97 -7.01
C SER A 182 -0.40 4.67 -7.17
N LEU A 183 -0.95 3.58 -6.64
CA LEU A 183 -2.41 3.35 -6.67
C LEU A 183 -3.14 4.17 -5.60
N VAL A 184 -2.57 4.26 -4.40
CA VAL A 184 -3.14 5.07 -3.30
C VAL A 184 -2.97 6.58 -3.58
N ALA A 185 -1.93 6.98 -4.33
CA ALA A 185 -1.62 8.37 -4.68
C ALA A 185 -2.14 8.79 -6.07
N LYS A 186 -2.49 7.86 -6.97
CA LYS A 186 -3.32 8.16 -8.16
C LYS A 186 -4.72 8.66 -7.78
N GLY A 187 -5.11 8.48 -6.51
CA GLY A 187 -6.27 9.10 -5.88
C GLY A 187 -6.98 8.13 -4.97
N SER A 188 -7.71 8.65 -3.98
CA SER A 188 -8.56 7.87 -3.06
C SER A 188 -9.67 7.07 -3.74
N SER A 189 -9.80 7.21 -5.05
CA SER A 189 -10.81 6.60 -5.90
C SER A 189 -10.41 5.23 -6.42
N TYR A 190 -9.12 4.89 -6.44
CA TYR A 190 -8.68 3.56 -6.87
C TYR A 190 -8.70 2.56 -5.71
N VAL A 191 -9.29 1.39 -5.94
CA VAL A 191 -9.30 0.27 -4.99
C VAL A 191 -8.60 -0.92 -5.63
N PRO A 192 -7.48 -1.42 -5.06
CA PRO A 192 -6.82 -2.60 -5.59
C PRO A 192 -7.70 -3.84 -5.41
N LEU A 193 -7.94 -4.58 -6.49
CA LEU A 193 -8.74 -5.80 -6.53
C LEU A 193 -7.85 -7.03 -6.69
N LEU A 194 -6.92 -6.97 -7.65
CA LEU A 194 -5.94 -8.01 -7.92
C LEU A 194 -4.54 -7.44 -7.83
N GLY A 195 -3.66 -7.99 -6.99
CA GLY A 195 -2.21 -7.68 -6.99
C GLY A 195 -1.41 -8.89 -7.45
N ILE A 196 -0.41 -8.69 -8.31
CA ILE A 196 0.53 -9.74 -8.73
C ILE A 196 1.96 -9.23 -8.51
N ASP A 197 2.77 -10.04 -7.81
CA ASP A 197 4.19 -9.76 -7.65
C ASP A 197 5.00 -10.37 -8.80
N VAL A 198 5.76 -9.53 -9.50
CA VAL A 198 6.64 -9.93 -10.62
C VAL A 198 8.12 -9.67 -10.31
N TRP A 199 8.48 -9.45 -9.03
CA TRP A 199 9.89 -9.51 -8.62
C TRP A 199 10.45 -10.92 -8.81
N GLU A 200 11.75 -11.00 -9.09
CA GLU A 200 12.44 -12.28 -9.24
C GLU A 200 12.29 -13.19 -8.02
N HIS A 201 12.22 -12.63 -6.80
CA HIS A 201 12.02 -13.39 -5.56
C HIS A 201 10.68 -14.12 -5.53
N ALA A 202 9.68 -13.67 -6.29
CA ALA A 202 8.36 -14.29 -6.31
C ALA A 202 8.40 -15.63 -7.08
N TYR A 203 9.26 -15.77 -8.09
CA TYR A 203 9.31 -16.95 -8.95
C TYR A 203 10.69 -17.62 -9.06
N THR A 204 11.67 -17.16 -8.30
CA THR A 204 13.03 -17.71 -8.29
C THR A 204 13.53 -17.89 -6.85
N CYS A 205 13.75 -19.14 -6.44
CA CYS A 205 14.50 -19.42 -5.21
C CYS A 205 16.00 -19.44 -5.52
N ARG A 206 16.65 -18.26 -5.54
CA ARG A 206 18.11 -18.17 -5.80
C ARG A 206 18.96 -18.10 -4.52
N LEU A 207 18.37 -17.84 -3.36
CA LEU A 207 19.17 -17.35 -2.23
C LEU A 207 19.83 -18.41 -1.33
N LEU A 208 19.51 -19.71 -1.41
CA LEU A 208 20.12 -20.68 -0.47
C LEU A 208 20.70 -21.97 -1.07
N THR A 209 20.18 -22.51 -2.17
CA THR A 209 20.51 -23.90 -2.57
C THR A 209 21.22 -24.03 -3.91
N GLY A 210 21.39 -22.94 -4.68
CA GLY A 210 21.97 -23.00 -6.03
C GLY A 210 21.21 -23.88 -7.02
N LYS A 211 20.04 -24.42 -6.63
CA LYS A 211 19.21 -25.31 -7.42
C LYS A 211 17.75 -24.96 -7.19
N CYS A 212 17.19 -24.16 -8.10
CA CYS A 212 15.76 -24.17 -8.32
C CYS A 212 15.49 -23.89 -9.80
N GLU A 213 14.84 -24.86 -10.45
CA GLU A 213 14.49 -24.81 -11.85
C GLU A 213 13.45 -23.69 -12.08
N ARG A 214 13.65 -22.83 -13.09
CA ARG A 214 12.70 -21.78 -13.47
C ARG A 214 11.37 -22.42 -13.93
N ARG A 215 10.47 -22.77 -13.02
CA ARG A 215 9.11 -23.20 -13.40
C ARG A 215 8.19 -21.98 -13.41
N GLY A 216 7.77 -21.65 -14.62
CA GLY A 216 7.22 -20.35 -14.98
C GLY A 216 5.93 -20.00 -14.25
N MET A 217 6.03 -19.02 -13.36
CA MET A 217 4.90 -18.23 -12.89
C MET A 217 4.14 -17.56 -14.06
N ARG A 218 4.80 -17.39 -15.22
CA ARG A 218 4.29 -16.77 -16.47
C ARG A 218 2.99 -17.37 -17.04
N LYS A 219 2.49 -18.52 -16.57
CA LYS A 219 1.22 -19.11 -17.02
C LYS A 219 0.13 -19.23 -15.94
N ASN A 220 0.43 -18.96 -14.68
CA ASN A 220 -0.44 -19.41 -13.57
C ASN A 220 -0.98 -18.31 -12.67
N VAL A 221 -0.62 -17.05 -12.89
CA VAL A 221 -0.98 -15.97 -11.95
C VAL A 221 -2.49 -15.74 -11.87
N LEU A 222 -3.21 -15.83 -12.99
CA LEU A 222 -4.67 -15.65 -13.03
C LEU A 222 -5.47 -16.94 -12.84
N ARG A 223 -4.79 -18.11 -12.87
CA ARG A 223 -5.36 -19.41 -12.46
C ARG A 223 -5.18 -19.70 -10.97
N GLN A 224 -4.64 -18.77 -10.18
CA GLN A 224 -4.42 -18.93 -8.75
C GLN A 224 -5.10 -17.87 -7.91
N SER A 225 -5.66 -16.84 -8.56
CA SER A 225 -6.22 -15.71 -7.85
C SER A 225 -7.74 -15.85 -7.71
N HIS A 226 -8.23 -15.81 -6.47
CA HIS A 226 -9.62 -15.54 -6.18
C HIS A 226 -9.74 -14.03 -5.95
N ILE A 227 -10.54 -13.35 -6.76
CA ILE A 227 -10.89 -11.96 -6.46
C ILE A 227 -12.06 -12.03 -5.47
N PRO A 228 -11.91 -11.52 -4.23
CA PRO A 228 -12.99 -11.56 -3.24
C PRO A 228 -14.27 -10.97 -3.84
N GLY A 229 -15.38 -11.70 -3.71
CA GLY A 229 -16.68 -11.35 -4.31
C GLY A 229 -17.37 -10.10 -3.74
N LYS A 230 -16.63 -9.15 -3.15
CA LYS A 230 -17.15 -7.86 -2.70
C LYS A 230 -16.71 -6.76 -3.64
N LEU A 231 -17.43 -6.64 -4.75
CA LEU A 231 -17.45 -5.52 -5.67
C LEU A 231 -18.89 -5.00 -5.81
#